data_AF-A0A8T5MWY7-F1
#
_entry.id   AF-A0A8T5MWY7-F1
#
_cell.length_a   1.000
_cell.length_b   1.000
_cell.length_c   1.000
_cell.angle_alpha   90.00
_cell.angle_beta   90.00
_cell.angle_gamma   90.00
#
_symmetry.space_group_name_H-M   'P 1'
#
loop_
_entity.id
_entity.type
_entity.pdbx_description
1 polymer ?
#
loop_
_entity_poly.entity_id
_entity_poly.type
_entity_poly.pdbx_seq_one_letter_code
_entity_poly.pdbx_strand_id
1 'polypeptide(L)'
;MKTGIAFIRGIGMFGRKKYSKQKILNCLKRIEDKNLKIVGIYNKDNIIFLKNGDIHYAIVGKKIEKQLEKCFNEKFYVTTRGLSTVKGLIKNIKN
;
A
#
# COMPACT_ATOMS: atom_id res chain seq x y z
N MET A 1 8.00 -6.67 -13.93
CA MET A 1 7.06 -6.30 -12.84
C MET A 1 6.69 -4.82 -12.95
N LYS A 2 5.51 -4.40 -12.47
CA LYS A 2 5.04 -3.01 -12.48
C LYS A 2 5.02 -2.44 -11.06
N THR A 3 5.50 -1.20 -10.89
CA THR A 3 5.48 -0.50 -9.59
C THR A 3 4.11 0.12 -9.32
N GLY A 4 3.66 0.02 -8.07
CA GLY A 4 2.46 0.66 -7.58
C GLY A 4 2.65 1.23 -6.18
N ILE A 5 1.72 2.10 -5.82
CA ILE A 5 1.62 2.69 -4.48
C ILE A 5 0.22 2.38 -3.93
N ALA A 6 0.17 1.95 -2.68
CA ALA A 6 -1.05 1.74 -1.92
C ALA A 6 -1.16 2.80 -0.82
N PHE A 7 -2.28 3.49 -0.75
CA PHE A 7 -2.60 4.50 0.25
C PHE A 7 -3.55 3.89 1.26
N ILE A 8 -3.13 3.79 2.52
CA ILE A 8 -3.92 3.23 3.61
C ILE A 8 -4.64 4.37 4.34
N ARG A 9 -5.96 4.31 4.42
CA ARG A 9 -6.75 5.36 5.07
C ARG A 9 -6.61 5.34 6.58
N GLY A 10 -6.43 6.51 7.19
CA GLY A 10 -6.65 6.74 8.61
C GLY A 10 -5.53 6.28 9.55
N ILE A 11 -4.36 5.91 9.03
CA ILE A 11 -3.20 5.60 9.89
C ILE A 11 -2.56 6.90 10.38
N GLY A 12 -2.37 7.02 11.70
CA GLY A 12 -1.68 8.16 12.31
C GLY A 12 -2.47 9.48 12.29
N MET A 13 -3.74 9.47 11.90
CA MET A 13 -4.61 10.65 11.91
C MET A 13 -5.20 10.87 13.31
N PHE A 14 -5.25 12.13 13.76
CA PHE A 14 -5.90 12.56 15.01
C PHE A 14 -5.43 11.78 16.25
N GLY A 15 -4.15 11.36 16.27
CA GLY A 15 -3.57 10.61 17.40
C GLY A 15 -4.02 9.16 17.52
N ARG A 16 -4.87 8.65 16.63
CA ARG A 16 -5.35 7.26 16.61
C ARG A 16 -4.52 6.40 15.65
N LYS A 17 -4.63 5.07 15.78
CA LYS A 17 -3.97 4.06 14.89
C LYS A 17 -2.47 4.30 14.72
N LYS A 18 -1.74 4.44 15.84
CA LYS A 18 -0.29 4.67 15.88
C LYS A 18 0.50 3.37 15.64
N TYR A 19 0.39 2.82 14.44
CA TYR A 19 1.22 1.68 14.04
C TYR A 19 2.62 2.15 13.63
N SER A 20 3.64 1.42 14.08
CA SER A 20 5.00 1.67 13.60
C SER A 20 5.15 1.19 12.16
N LYS A 21 6.02 1.86 11.39
CA LYS A 21 6.34 1.47 10.01
C LYS A 21 6.75 0.00 9.92
N GLN A 22 7.58 -0.44 10.87
CA GLN A 22 8.07 -1.81 10.96
C GLN A 22 6.94 -2.82 11.18
N LYS A 23 5.96 -2.50 12.04
CA LYS A 23 4.83 -3.41 12.32
C LYS A 23 3.95 -3.59 11.09
N ILE A 24 3.69 -2.52 10.34
CA ILE A 24 2.94 -2.58 9.07
C ILE A 24 3.72 -3.40 8.03
N LEU A 25 5.01 -3.12 7.85
CA LEU A 25 5.85 -3.85 6.90
C LEU A 25 5.91 -5.34 7.24
N ASN A 26 6.17 -5.70 8.49
CA ASN A 26 6.23 -7.10 8.92
C ASN A 26 4.90 -7.83 8.68
N CYS A 27 3.77 -7.13 8.88
CA CYS A 27 2.45 -7.67 8.56
C CYS A 27 2.30 -7.94 7.05
N LEU A 28 2.72 -6.99 6.21
CA LEU A 28 2.55 -7.06 4.75
C LEU A 28 3.57 -7.97 4.05
N LYS A 29 4.72 -8.26 4.65
CA LYS A 29 5.66 -9.27 4.11
C LYS A 29 5.01 -10.65 3.95
N ARG A 30 3.95 -10.95 4.73
CA ARG A 30 3.23 -12.24 4.67
C ARG A 30 2.39 -12.44 3.40
N ILE A 31 2.15 -11.39 2.61
CA ILE A 31 1.44 -11.51 1.32
C ILE A 31 2.38 -11.48 0.11
N GLU A 32 3.69 -11.45 0.35
CA GLU A 32 4.66 -11.52 -0.73
C GLU A 32 4.66 -12.92 -1.36
N ASP A 33 4.70 -12.93 -2.68
CA ASP A 33 4.73 -14.14 -3.50
C ASP A 33 5.44 -13.82 -4.84
N LYS A 34 5.47 -14.78 -5.77
CA LYS A 34 6.07 -14.58 -7.12
C LYS A 34 5.44 -13.41 -7.91
N ASN A 35 4.28 -12.93 -7.48
CA ASN A 35 3.44 -11.99 -8.17
C ASN A 35 3.30 -10.63 -7.46
N LEU A 36 3.68 -10.54 -6.18
CA LEU A 36 3.59 -9.34 -5.35
C LEU A 36 4.78 -9.24 -4.40
N LYS A 37 5.46 -8.09 -4.39
CA LYS A 37 6.54 -7.79 -3.45
C LYS A 37 6.34 -6.41 -2.82
N ILE A 38 6.51 -6.30 -1.51
CA ILE A 38 6.49 -5.03 -0.79
C ILE A 38 7.90 -4.45 -0.80
N VAL A 39 8.05 -3.27 -1.40
CA VAL A 39 9.36 -2.62 -1.55
C VAL A 39 9.68 -1.76 -0.33
N GLY A 40 8.68 -1.09 0.21
CA GLY A 40 8.88 -0.19 1.33
C GLY A 40 7.63 0.57 1.73
N ILE A 41 7.81 1.51 2.65
CA ILE A 41 6.76 2.37 3.17
C ILE A 41 7.26 3.81 3.25
N TYR A 42 6.48 4.73 2.70
CA TYR A 42 6.65 6.16 2.89
C TYR A 42 5.67 6.64 3.97
N ASN A 43 6.17 7.41 4.95
CA ASN A 43 5.45 7.69 6.20
C ASN A 43 4.91 6.41 6.86
N LYS A 44 3.63 6.34 7.20
CA LYS A 44 3.02 5.18 7.92
C LYS A 44 1.88 4.53 7.12
N ASP A 45 1.54 5.08 5.98
CA ASP A 45 0.30 4.85 5.26
C ASP A 45 0.49 4.58 3.77
N ASN A 46 1.69 4.86 3.22
CA ASN A 46 1.95 4.75 1.79
C ASN A 46 2.88 3.57 1.51
N ILE A 47 2.34 2.47 1.02
CA ILE A 47 3.10 1.25 0.71
C ILE A 47 3.54 1.27 -0.75
N ILE A 48 4.83 1.04 -0.98
CA ILE A 48 5.40 0.86 -2.31
C ILE A 48 5.46 -0.65 -2.57
N PHE A 49 4.96 -1.09 -3.71
CA PHE A 49 4.97 -2.51 -4.09
C PHE A 49 5.31 -2.72 -5.56
N LEU A 50 5.78 -3.92 -5.88
CA LEU A 50 5.89 -4.44 -7.23
C LEU A 50 4.83 -5.53 -7.43
N LYS A 51 4.14 -5.49 -8.55
CA LYS A 51 3.20 -6.55 -8.95
C LYS A 51 3.58 -7.15 -10.30
N ASN A 52 3.13 -8.36 -10.57
CA ASN A 52 3.15 -8.91 -11.93
C ASN A 52 2.26 -8.05 -12.87
N GLY A 53 2.57 -8.05 -14.17
CA GLY A 53 1.89 -7.27 -15.20
C GLY A 53 0.38 -7.51 -15.21
N ASP A 54 -0.02 -8.77 -15.07
CA ASP A 54 -1.39 -9.27 -15.25
C ASP A 54 -2.31 -9.04 -14.05
N ILE A 55 -1.75 -8.69 -12.89
CA ILE A 55 -2.56 -8.47 -11.67
C ILE A 55 -3.13 -7.06 -11.67
N HIS A 56 -4.43 -6.91 -11.48
CA HIS A 56 -5.02 -5.59 -11.32
C HIS A 56 -4.61 -4.94 -9.99
N TYR A 57 -4.39 -3.62 -10.01
CA TYR A 57 -4.04 -2.85 -8.82
C TYR A 57 -5.08 -2.99 -7.69
N ALA A 58 -6.37 -3.12 -8.03
CA ALA A 58 -7.45 -3.34 -7.08
C ALA A 58 -7.30 -4.66 -6.30
N ILE A 59 -6.82 -5.72 -6.95
CA ILE A 59 -6.55 -7.02 -6.31
C ILE A 59 -5.45 -6.87 -5.27
N VAL A 60 -4.39 -6.12 -5.59
CA VAL A 60 -3.33 -5.81 -4.63
C VAL A 60 -3.88 -5.03 -3.44
N GLY A 61 -4.73 -4.03 -3.68
CA GLY A 61 -5.40 -3.26 -2.62
C GLY A 61 -6.18 -4.17 -1.67
N LYS A 62 -7.00 -5.07 -2.21
CA LYS A 62 -7.78 -6.05 -1.43
C LYS A 62 -6.91 -7.02 -0.64
N LYS A 63 -5.78 -7.47 -1.20
CA LYS A 63 -4.81 -8.30 -0.48
C LYS A 63 -4.22 -7.56 0.72
N ILE A 64 -3.83 -6.30 0.53
CA ILE A 64 -3.28 -5.44 1.60
C ILE A 64 -4.34 -5.20 2.68
N GLU A 65 -5.57 -4.83 2.32
CA GLU A 65 -6.68 -4.65 3.28
C GLU A 65 -6.84 -5.88 4.16
N LYS A 66 -7.12 -7.04 3.55
CA LYS A 66 -7.34 -8.30 4.29
C LYS A 66 -6.18 -8.66 5.20
N GLN A 67 -4.95 -8.40 4.78
CA GLN A 67 -3.78 -8.72 5.59
C GLN A 67 -3.64 -7.79 6.80
N LEU A 68 -3.85 -6.48 6.62
CA LEU A 68 -3.85 -5.53 7.73
C LEU A 68 -4.98 -5.83 8.71
N GLU A 69 -6.18 -6.12 8.22
CA GLU A 69 -7.32 -6.50 9.05
C GLU A 69 -7.00 -7.72 9.94
N LYS A 70 -6.37 -8.75 9.36
CA LYS A 70 -5.90 -9.92 10.12
C LYS A 70 -4.86 -9.58 11.18
N CYS A 71 -3.91 -8.69 10.89
CA CYS A 71 -2.81 -8.37 11.82
C CYS A 71 -3.24 -7.47 12.98
N PHE A 72 -4.23 -6.60 12.77
CA PHE A 72 -4.58 -5.54 13.71
C PHE A 72 -6.02 -5.65 14.23
N ASN A 73 -6.78 -6.63 13.76
CA ASN A 73 -8.16 -6.91 14.19
C ASN A 73 -9.09 -5.69 14.08
N GLU A 74 -8.95 -4.92 13.01
CA GLU A 74 -9.79 -3.77 12.70
C GLU A 74 -9.92 -3.59 11.19
N LYS A 75 -10.94 -2.86 10.72
CA LYS A 75 -11.14 -2.60 9.28
C LYS A 75 -10.09 -1.63 8.70
N PHE A 76 -9.59 -1.94 7.52
CA PHE A 76 -8.72 -1.08 6.73
C PHE A 76 -9.30 -0.80 5.34
N TYR A 77 -9.05 0.40 4.84
CA TYR A 77 -9.40 0.79 3.48
C TYR A 77 -8.15 1.22 2.75
N VAL A 78 -7.91 0.64 1.57
CA VAL A 78 -6.70 0.85 0.79
C VAL A 78 -7.05 1.18 -0.64
N THR A 79 -6.50 2.30 -1.13
CA THR A 79 -6.57 2.68 -2.54
C THR A 79 -5.22 2.44 -3.19
N THR A 80 -5.19 1.85 -4.38
CA THR A 80 -3.96 1.62 -5.13
C THR A 80 -3.91 2.45 -6.40
N ARG A 81 -2.71 2.88 -6.80
CA ARG A 81 -2.44 3.54 -8.07
C ARG A 81 -1.12 3.04 -8.67
N GLY A 82 -1.02 3.08 -10.00
CA GLY A 82 0.23 2.83 -10.70
C GLY A 82 1.18 4.03 -10.57
N LEU A 83 2.48 3.77 -10.62
CA LEU A 83 3.48 4.84 -10.58
C LEU A 83 3.32 5.84 -11.74
N SER A 84 2.87 5.39 -12.91
CA SER A 84 2.59 6.27 -14.06
C SER A 84 1.52 7.32 -13.73
N THR A 85 0.46 6.95 -13.02
CA THR A 85 -0.57 7.90 -12.57
C THR A 85 0.01 8.95 -11.63
N VAL A 86 0.84 8.53 -10.66
CA VAL A 86 1.46 9.46 -9.71
C VAL A 86 2.42 10.43 -10.42
N LYS A 87 3.23 9.93 -11.36
CA LYS A 87 4.09 10.78 -12.20
C LYS A 87 3.27 11.77 -13.03
N GLY A 88 2.14 11.33 -13.59
CA GLY A 88 1.20 12.20 -14.30
C GLY A 88 0.66 13.31 -13.41
N LEU A 89 0.24 13.00 -12.18
CA LEU A 89 -0.22 14.01 -11.22
C LEU A 89 0.87 15.03 -10.89
N ILE A 90 2.09 14.56 -10.58
CA ILE A 90 3.22 15.45 -10.27
C ILE A 90 3.51 16.40 -11.44
N LYS A 91 3.46 15.91 -12.68
CA LYS A 91 3.66 16.74 -13.88
C LYS A 91 2.61 17.85 -13.99
N ASN A 92 1.35 17.55 -13.67
CA ASN A 92 0.26 18.54 -13.74
C ASN A 92 0.24 19.54 -12.59
N ILE A 93 0.92 19.28 -11.47
CA ILE A 93 1.05 20.24 -10.35
C ILE A 93 2.17 21.25 -10.59
N LYS A 94 3.19 20.87 -11.39
CA LYS A 94 4.37 21.70 -11.68
C LYS A 94 4.18 22.65 -12.86
N ASN A 95 3.00 22.64 -13.46
CA ASN A 95 2.54 23.61 -14.46
C ASN A 95 1.57 24.58 -13.78
#